data_AF-A0A916QN33-F1
#
_entry.id   AF-A0A916QN33-F1
#
_cell.length_a   1.000
_cell.length_b   1.000
_cell.length_c   1.000
_cell.angle_alpha   90.00
_cell.angle_beta   90.00
_cell.angle_gamma   90.00
#
_symmetry.space_group_name_H-M   'P 1'
#
loop_
_entity.id
_entity.type
_entity.pdbx_description
1 polymer ?
#
loop_
_entity_poly.entity_id
_entity_poly.type
_entity_poly.pdbx_seq_one_letter_code
_entity_poly.pdbx_strand_id
1 'polypeptide(L)'
;MDKKEYLLINRSLLSKIICWFLGIITVLQIHNFTYGIEKMQLWRQNYLKYKGCLLLINFTHDNCQNLIDSYYFESYRQRARYLSEMGFLHPGLIQTNRIQDLVNTNNEREVEGLFEKLEFIGGNNLLATGWAIFSDTGLPVDAIVLSYDNSQGESIVSAVADMTISRPYLVQGFKGQKYFKSGWQKVLSTHKFPQGNINVKAWALDTDTAKFYLIPGIHIVNKNGQNLSVVSINREEGRRKREEGRGKRE
;
A
#
# COMPACT_ATOMS: atom_id res chain seq x y z
N MET A 1 -60.50 17.54 -39.22
CA MET A 1 -59.31 16.86 -38.66
C MET A 1 -59.78 16.05 -37.46
N ASP A 2 -59.68 14.73 -37.56
CA ASP A 2 -60.48 13.79 -36.78
C ASP A 2 -59.84 13.51 -35.41
N LYS A 3 -60.65 13.39 -34.36
CA LYS A 3 -60.21 13.29 -32.94
C LYS A 3 -59.28 12.08 -32.70
N LYS A 4 -59.38 11.07 -33.56
CA LYS A 4 -58.53 9.87 -33.60
C LYS A 4 -57.08 10.14 -34.03
N GLU A 5 -56.85 11.07 -34.96
CA GLU A 5 -55.49 11.38 -35.43
C GLU A 5 -54.66 12.10 -34.36
N TYR A 6 -55.28 13.03 -33.61
CA TYR A 6 -54.65 13.68 -32.46
C TYR A 6 -54.23 12.70 -31.36
N LEU A 7 -55.05 11.68 -31.09
CA LEU A 7 -54.76 10.65 -30.10
C LEU A 7 -53.59 9.75 -30.50
N LEU A 8 -53.47 9.40 -31.79
CA LEU A 8 -52.38 8.56 -32.30
C LEU A 8 -51.04 9.29 -32.34
N ILE A 9 -51.05 10.56 -32.77
CA ILE A 9 -49.84 11.41 -32.78
C ILE A 9 -49.30 11.59 -31.35
N ASN A 10 -50.19 11.84 -30.39
CA ASN A 10 -49.82 12.04 -28.98
C ASN A 10 -49.21 10.77 -28.36
N ARG A 11 -49.74 9.58 -28.69
CA ARG A 11 -49.20 8.29 -28.20
C ARG A 11 -47.81 7.98 -28.77
N SER A 12 -47.57 8.32 -30.04
CA SER A 12 -46.25 8.13 -30.67
C SER A 12 -45.18 9.07 -30.11
N LEU A 13 -45.54 10.34 -29.83
CA LEU A 13 -44.65 11.32 -29.23
C LEU A 13 -44.34 10.98 -27.78
N LEU A 14 -45.35 10.60 -26.99
CA LEU A 14 -45.17 10.17 -25.61
C LEU A 14 -44.26 8.94 -25.50
N SER A 15 -44.41 7.96 -26.40
CA SER A 15 -43.52 6.79 -26.45
C SER A 15 -42.08 7.17 -26.75
N LYS A 16 -41.83 8.11 -27.67
CA LYS A 16 -40.47 8.58 -28.00
C LYS A 16 -39.82 9.30 -26.81
N ILE A 17 -40.60 10.13 -26.11
CA ILE A 17 -40.14 10.83 -24.91
C ILE A 17 -39.77 9.84 -23.81
N ILE A 18 -40.62 8.84 -23.54
CA ILE A 18 -40.35 7.78 -22.55
C ILE A 18 -39.08 7.02 -22.91
N CYS A 19 -38.90 6.61 -24.18
CA CYS A 19 -37.67 5.92 -24.61
C CYS A 19 -36.42 6.78 -24.43
N TRP A 20 -36.49 8.08 -24.69
CA TRP A 20 -35.37 9.00 -24.49
C TRP A 20 -35.01 9.17 -23.02
N PHE A 21 -36.02 9.33 -22.15
CA PHE A 21 -35.82 9.37 -20.69
C PHE A 21 -35.23 8.07 -20.15
N LEU A 22 -35.75 6.91 -20.57
CA LEU A 22 -35.20 5.61 -20.19
C LEU A 22 -33.74 5.45 -20.67
N GLY A 23 -33.43 5.92 -21.87
CA GLY A 23 -32.06 5.96 -22.39
C GLY A 23 -31.12 6.78 -21.50
N ILE A 24 -31.52 8.01 -21.15
CA ILE A 24 -30.74 8.89 -20.27
C ILE A 24 -30.54 8.26 -18.89
N ILE A 25 -31.62 7.74 -18.29
CA ILE A 25 -31.56 7.08 -16.98
C ILE A 25 -30.59 5.90 -17.04
N THR A 26 -30.65 5.07 -18.08
CA THR A 26 -29.76 3.91 -18.23
C THR A 26 -28.29 4.34 -18.32
N VAL A 27 -27.98 5.39 -19.11
CA VAL A 27 -26.61 5.92 -19.23
C VAL A 27 -26.12 6.47 -17.88
N LEU A 28 -26.97 7.20 -17.15
CA LEU A 28 -26.64 7.70 -15.81
C LEU A 28 -26.39 6.55 -14.82
N GLN A 29 -27.19 5.48 -14.86
CA GLN A 29 -27.00 4.31 -14.01
C GLN A 29 -25.67 3.61 -14.29
N ILE A 30 -25.29 3.46 -15.56
CA ILE A 30 -23.98 2.88 -15.93
C ILE A 30 -22.84 3.74 -15.38
N HIS A 31 -22.92 5.07 -15.52
CA HIS A 31 -21.88 5.96 -15.01
C HIS A 31 -21.78 5.94 -13.47
N ASN A 32 -22.93 5.93 -12.79
CA ASN A 32 -22.97 5.81 -11.32
C ASN A 32 -22.41 4.47 -10.84
N PHE A 33 -22.70 3.39 -11.55
CA PHE A 33 -22.20 2.06 -11.23
C PHE A 33 -20.68 1.96 -11.35
N THR A 34 -20.10 2.44 -12.45
CA THR A 34 -18.64 2.42 -12.65
C THR A 34 -17.91 3.27 -11.61
N TYR A 35 -18.43 4.47 -11.34
CA TYR A 35 -17.92 5.33 -10.27
C TYR A 35 -18.02 4.66 -8.90
N GLY A 36 -19.15 4.01 -8.60
CA GLY A 36 -19.39 3.29 -7.36
C GLY A 36 -18.37 2.17 -7.13
N ILE A 37 -18.12 1.34 -8.14
CA ILE A 37 -17.10 0.28 -8.06
C ILE A 37 -15.72 0.85 -7.77
N GLU A 38 -15.31 1.91 -8.47
CA GLU A 38 -13.99 2.51 -8.25
C GLU A 38 -13.85 3.04 -6.82
N LYS A 39 -14.89 3.69 -6.29
CA LYS A 39 -14.92 4.16 -4.91
C LYS A 39 -14.87 3.01 -3.92
N MET A 40 -15.61 1.91 -4.13
CA MET A 40 -15.55 0.75 -3.24
C MET A 40 -14.14 0.14 -3.18
N GLN A 41 -13.44 0.05 -4.31
CA GLN A 41 -12.06 -0.44 -4.34
C GLN A 41 -11.10 0.47 -3.54
N LEU A 42 -11.23 1.79 -3.70
CA LEU A 42 -10.43 2.76 -2.95
C LEU A 42 -10.74 2.69 -1.44
N TRP A 43 -12.01 2.59 -1.08
CA TRP A 43 -12.44 2.44 0.31
C TRP A 43 -11.90 1.17 0.94
N ARG A 44 -11.95 0.04 0.23
CA ARG A 44 -11.35 -1.21 0.68
C ARG A 44 -9.86 -1.07 0.98
N GLN A 45 -9.10 -0.43 0.07
CA GLN A 45 -7.66 -0.22 0.25
C GLN A 45 -7.35 0.69 1.45
N ASN A 46 -8.13 1.75 1.64
CA ASN A 46 -8.01 2.60 2.82
C ASN A 46 -8.34 1.83 4.11
N TYR A 47 -9.41 1.03 4.11
CA TYR A 47 -9.79 0.18 5.23
C TYR A 47 -8.67 -0.79 5.63
N LEU A 48 -8.06 -1.46 4.66
CA LEU A 48 -6.95 -2.38 4.88
C LEU A 48 -5.71 -1.64 5.42
N LYS A 49 -5.39 -0.46 4.89
CA LYS A 49 -4.34 0.41 5.44
C LYS A 49 -4.62 0.76 6.91
N TYR A 50 -5.85 1.15 7.23
CA TYR A 50 -6.26 1.47 8.61
C TYR A 50 -6.15 0.25 9.53
N LYS A 51 -6.54 -0.93 9.04
CA LYS A 51 -6.39 -2.18 9.77
C LYS A 51 -4.91 -2.47 10.05
N GLY A 52 -4.01 -2.28 9.07
CA GLY A 52 -2.56 -2.39 9.27
C GLY A 52 -2.02 -1.40 10.31
N CYS A 53 -2.47 -0.15 10.29
CA CYS A 53 -2.16 0.85 11.32
C CYS A 53 -2.65 0.44 12.71
N LEU A 54 -3.87 -0.10 12.80
CA LEU A 54 -4.43 -0.57 14.06
C LEU A 54 -3.62 -1.74 14.62
N LEU A 55 -3.26 -2.72 13.80
CA LEU A 55 -2.43 -3.87 14.19
C LEU A 55 -1.07 -3.44 14.76
N LEU A 56 -0.49 -2.36 14.21
CA LEU A 56 0.81 -1.82 14.59
C LEU A 56 0.74 -0.59 15.53
N ILE A 57 -0.42 -0.32 16.13
CA ILE A 57 -0.69 0.89 16.93
C ILE A 57 0.30 1.10 18.08
N ASN A 58 0.95 0.03 18.55
CA ASN A 58 1.97 0.09 19.60
C ASN A 58 3.34 0.63 19.13
N PHE A 59 3.61 0.64 17.82
CA PHE A 59 4.95 0.88 17.27
C PHE A 59 5.01 2.04 16.26
N THR A 60 3.93 2.29 15.51
CA THR A 60 3.92 3.29 14.43
C THR A 60 3.25 4.59 14.88
N HIS A 61 3.96 5.37 15.67
CA HIS A 61 3.45 6.65 16.21
C HIS A 61 3.30 7.73 15.12
N ASP A 62 4.31 7.93 14.28
CA ASP A 62 4.44 9.19 13.50
C ASP A 62 3.48 9.29 12.30
N ASN A 63 2.79 8.21 11.92
CA ASN A 63 2.15 8.11 10.61
C ASN A 63 0.72 7.58 10.62
N CYS A 64 0.34 6.83 11.65
CA CYS A 64 -1.06 6.50 11.89
C CYS A 64 -1.79 7.66 12.61
N GLN A 65 -1.08 8.67 13.13
CA GLN A 65 -1.65 9.87 13.75
C GLN A 65 -2.38 10.80 12.76
N ASN A 66 -1.99 10.84 11.49
CA ASN A 66 -2.76 11.60 10.48
C ASN A 66 -4.08 10.90 10.12
N LEU A 67 -4.20 9.61 10.48
CA LEU A 67 -5.37 8.76 10.23
C LEU A 67 -6.27 8.68 11.46
N ILE A 68 -5.71 8.91 12.64
CA ILE A 68 -6.36 8.86 13.95
C ILE A 68 -5.96 10.15 14.66
N ASP A 69 -6.90 11.09 14.79
CA ASP A 69 -6.70 12.37 15.48
C ASP A 69 -5.73 12.24 16.66
N SER A 70 -4.62 12.99 16.58
CA SER A 70 -3.51 12.90 17.53
C SER A 70 -3.96 13.07 18.97
N TYR A 71 -5.02 13.86 19.19
CA TYR A 71 -5.62 14.08 20.51
C TYR A 71 -6.20 12.79 21.11
N TYR A 72 -6.78 11.92 20.28
CA TYR A 72 -7.45 10.70 20.72
C TYR A 72 -6.58 9.44 20.55
N PHE A 73 -5.38 9.56 19.99
CA PHE A 73 -4.53 8.41 19.65
C PHE A 73 -4.32 7.45 20.84
N GLU A 74 -3.97 7.96 22.02
CA GLU A 74 -3.76 7.12 23.21
C GLU A 74 -5.06 6.45 23.69
N SER A 75 -6.20 7.14 23.59
CA SER A 75 -7.52 6.54 23.89
C SER A 75 -7.85 5.39 22.95
N TYR A 76 -7.61 5.56 21.64
CA TYR A 76 -7.78 4.49 20.67
C TYR A 76 -6.82 3.33 20.89
N ARG A 77 -5.57 3.61 21.27
CA ARG A 77 -4.58 2.58 21.61
C ARG A 77 -5.02 1.74 22.81
N GLN A 78 -5.47 2.37 23.89
CA GLN A 78 -5.97 1.67 25.08
C GLN A 78 -7.20 0.83 24.74
N ARG A 79 -8.16 1.39 24.00
CA ARG A 79 -9.35 0.67 23.56
C ARG A 79 -9.01 -0.53 22.67
N ALA A 80 -8.07 -0.37 21.74
CA ALA A 80 -7.63 -1.45 20.86
C ALA A 80 -6.98 -2.59 21.67
N ARG A 81 -6.16 -2.28 22.68
CA ARG A 81 -5.58 -3.29 23.58
C ARG A 81 -6.65 -4.07 24.31
N TYR A 82 -7.59 -3.38 24.94
CA TYR A 82 -8.71 -4.01 25.64
C TYR A 82 -9.54 -4.92 24.72
N LEU A 83 -9.89 -4.44 23.53
CA LEU A 83 -10.63 -5.25 22.55
C LEU A 83 -9.82 -6.45 22.05
N SER A 84 -8.51 -6.32 21.93
CA SER A 84 -7.63 -7.44 21.57
C SER A 84 -7.55 -8.47 22.68
N GLU A 85 -7.43 -8.05 23.94
CA GLU A 85 -7.39 -8.93 25.12
C GLU A 85 -8.69 -9.71 25.29
N MET A 86 -9.82 -9.09 24.94
CA MET A 86 -11.13 -9.74 24.92
C MET A 86 -11.37 -10.66 23.72
N GLY A 87 -10.44 -10.70 22.76
CA GLY A 87 -10.61 -11.49 21.54
C GLY A 87 -11.62 -10.91 20.55
N PHE A 88 -11.95 -9.62 20.61
CA PHE A 88 -12.80 -8.97 19.61
C PHE A 88 -12.04 -8.58 18.34
N LEU A 89 -10.72 -8.40 18.42
CA LEU A 89 -9.87 -8.08 17.26
C LEU A 89 -9.28 -9.35 16.64
N HIS A 90 -9.49 -9.51 15.33
CA HIS A 90 -8.94 -10.61 14.55
C HIS A 90 -8.23 -10.07 13.28
N PRO A 91 -6.92 -10.33 13.12
CA PRO A 91 -6.02 -10.87 14.13
C PRO A 91 -5.84 -9.89 15.31
N GLY A 92 -5.36 -10.40 16.45
CA GLY A 92 -5.04 -9.55 17.60
C GLY A 92 -3.91 -8.56 17.30
N LEU A 93 -3.71 -7.58 18.18
CA LEU A 93 -2.63 -6.60 18.02
C LEU A 93 -1.25 -7.27 17.99
N ILE A 94 -0.37 -6.74 17.15
CA ILE A 94 1.02 -7.19 17.07
C ILE A 94 1.75 -6.78 18.36
N GLN A 95 2.45 -7.73 18.97
CA GLN A 95 3.11 -7.57 20.28
C GLN A 95 4.61 -7.28 20.20
N THR A 96 5.23 -7.43 19.02
CA THR A 96 6.66 -7.18 18.79
C THR A 96 6.86 -6.21 17.62
N ASN A 97 7.90 -5.40 17.68
CA ASN A 97 8.31 -4.53 16.57
C ASN A 97 9.39 -5.17 15.67
N ARG A 98 9.87 -6.38 16.00
CA ARG A 98 10.85 -7.13 15.21
C ARG A 98 10.12 -7.90 14.12
N ILE A 99 10.31 -7.50 12.87
CA ILE A 99 9.54 -8.05 11.74
C ILE A 99 9.83 -9.54 11.52
N GLN A 100 11.04 -10.00 11.82
CA GLN A 100 11.44 -11.40 11.64
C GLN A 100 10.56 -12.38 12.41
N ASP A 101 10.05 -11.97 13.58
CA ASP A 101 9.14 -12.78 14.41
C ASP A 101 7.73 -12.90 13.77
N LEU A 102 7.44 -12.09 12.75
CA LEU A 102 6.15 -11.95 12.08
C LEU A 102 6.19 -12.38 10.60
N VAL A 103 7.37 -12.75 10.08
CA VAL A 103 7.53 -13.22 8.70
C VAL A 103 6.81 -14.55 8.52
N ASN A 104 6.12 -14.72 7.40
CA ASN A 104 5.58 -16.01 7.02
C ASN A 104 6.69 -16.91 6.49
N THR A 105 7.00 -18.00 7.20
CA THR A 105 7.95 -19.02 6.74
C THR A 105 7.33 -20.06 5.80
N ASN A 106 6.00 -20.14 5.76
CA ASN A 106 5.26 -21.17 5.03
C ASN A 106 4.92 -20.75 3.59
N ASN A 107 5.29 -19.54 3.17
CA ASN A 107 5.02 -18.98 1.84
C ASN A 107 3.53 -19.05 1.42
N GLU A 108 2.60 -18.79 2.34
CA GLU A 108 1.16 -18.89 2.05
C GLU A 108 0.68 -17.87 1.01
N ARG A 109 1.42 -16.76 0.86
CA ARG A 109 1.23 -15.78 -0.22
C ARG A 109 2.56 -15.39 -0.84
N GLU A 110 2.49 -15.05 -2.11
CA GLU A 110 3.59 -14.47 -2.88
C GLU A 110 3.32 -12.99 -3.15
N VAL A 111 4.38 -12.18 -3.08
CA VAL A 111 4.33 -10.73 -3.31
C VAL A 111 5.20 -10.35 -4.49
N GLU A 112 4.57 -9.78 -5.51
CA GLU A 112 5.23 -9.11 -6.62
C GLU A 112 5.39 -7.63 -6.26
N GLY A 113 6.62 -7.11 -6.26
CA GLY A 113 6.84 -5.69 -5.97
C GLY A 113 8.29 -5.25 -6.05
N LEU A 114 8.47 -3.94 -5.86
CA LEU A 114 9.79 -3.33 -5.78
C LEU A 114 9.75 -2.09 -4.86
N PHE A 115 10.68 -2.03 -3.91
CA PHE A 115 11.06 -0.80 -3.23
C PHE A 115 12.02 -0.04 -4.15
N GLU A 116 11.42 0.82 -4.99
CA GLU A 116 12.06 1.48 -6.12
C GLU A 116 13.12 2.50 -5.69
N LYS A 117 12.75 3.41 -4.77
CA LYS A 117 13.56 4.60 -4.51
C LYS A 117 13.45 5.03 -3.06
N LEU A 118 14.59 5.44 -2.51
CA LEU A 118 14.69 6.16 -1.25
C LEU A 118 15.49 7.44 -1.51
N GLU A 119 14.90 8.60 -1.25
CA GLU A 119 15.55 9.89 -1.54
C GLU A 119 15.39 10.90 -0.41
N PHE A 120 16.36 11.80 -0.31
CA PHE A 120 16.30 12.88 0.68
C PHE A 120 15.41 14.01 0.20
N ILE A 121 14.47 14.43 1.05
CA ILE A 121 13.51 15.51 0.74
C ILE A 121 13.64 16.71 1.67
N GLY A 122 14.68 16.77 2.50
CA GLY A 122 14.95 17.87 3.42
C GLY A 122 14.55 17.57 4.87
N GLY A 123 15.12 18.35 5.81
CA GLY A 123 14.73 18.31 7.23
C GLY A 123 14.85 16.93 7.90
N ASN A 124 15.87 16.14 7.54
CA ASN A 124 16.06 14.77 8.03
C ASN A 124 14.93 13.79 7.64
N ASN A 125 14.23 14.08 6.55
CA ASN A 125 13.19 13.22 6.01
C ASN A 125 13.62 12.55 4.70
N LEU A 126 13.23 11.29 4.57
CA LEU A 126 13.45 10.48 3.38
C LEU A 126 12.10 10.10 2.76
N LEU A 127 11.96 10.25 1.44
CA LEU A 127 10.84 9.74 0.68
C LEU A 127 11.17 8.34 0.16
N ALA A 128 10.48 7.34 0.68
CA ALA A 128 10.47 5.97 0.18
C ALA A 128 9.32 5.81 -0.82
N THR A 129 9.58 5.17 -1.96
CA THR A 129 8.53 4.87 -2.95
C THR A 129 8.72 3.47 -3.53
N GLY A 130 7.60 2.87 -3.91
CA GLY A 130 7.62 1.59 -4.59
C GLY A 130 6.23 1.17 -5.06
N TRP A 131 6.11 -0.11 -5.36
CA TRP A 131 4.83 -0.76 -5.65
C TRP A 131 4.84 -2.20 -5.16
N ALA A 132 3.66 -2.76 -4.87
CA ALA A 132 3.50 -4.18 -4.58
C ALA A 132 2.06 -4.66 -4.80
N ILE A 133 1.92 -5.93 -5.17
CA ILE A 133 0.66 -6.67 -5.27
C ILE A 133 0.83 -8.06 -4.64
N PHE A 134 -0.27 -8.65 -4.19
CA PHE A 134 -0.31 -10.09 -3.92
C PHE A 134 -0.49 -10.83 -5.25
N SER A 135 0.41 -11.77 -5.56
CA SER A 135 0.48 -12.44 -6.86
C SER A 135 -0.72 -13.35 -7.13
N ASP A 136 -1.22 -14.01 -6.09
CA ASP A 136 -2.37 -14.92 -6.13
C ASP A 136 -3.69 -14.22 -6.51
N THR A 137 -3.91 -13.02 -5.98
CA THR A 137 -5.14 -12.23 -6.21
C THR A 137 -4.98 -11.16 -7.29
N GLY A 138 -3.76 -10.77 -7.60
CA GLY A 138 -3.46 -9.63 -8.46
C GLY A 138 -3.93 -8.29 -7.89
N LEU A 139 -4.19 -8.21 -6.59
CA LEU A 139 -4.63 -6.99 -5.91
C LEU A 139 -3.45 -6.27 -5.25
N PRO A 140 -3.52 -4.92 -5.11
CA PRO A 140 -2.60 -4.22 -4.22
C PRO A 140 -2.60 -4.84 -2.84
N VAL A 141 -1.42 -4.94 -2.23
CA VAL A 141 -1.26 -5.50 -0.88
C VAL A 141 -2.03 -4.68 0.15
N ASP A 142 -2.44 -5.32 1.26
CA ASP A 142 -3.34 -4.70 2.25
C ASP A 142 -2.72 -3.51 2.96
N ALA A 143 -1.43 -3.59 3.28
CA ALA A 143 -0.64 -2.51 3.84
C ALA A 143 0.84 -2.69 3.51
N ILE A 144 1.57 -1.58 3.45
CA ILE A 144 3.02 -1.56 3.31
C ILE A 144 3.63 -1.03 4.59
N VAL A 145 4.61 -1.75 5.11
CA VAL A 145 5.34 -1.39 6.32
C VAL A 145 6.80 -1.21 5.98
N LEU A 146 7.37 -0.07 6.38
CA LEU A 146 8.79 0.22 6.27
C LEU A 146 9.47 -0.10 7.60
N SER A 147 10.67 -0.64 7.49
CA SER A 147 11.53 -0.94 8.63
C SER A 147 12.93 -0.42 8.40
N TYR A 148 13.68 -0.27 9.49
CA TYR A 148 15.12 -0.09 9.45
C TYR A 148 15.79 -1.16 10.32
N ASP A 149 17.03 -1.53 9.98
CA ASP A 149 17.82 -2.43 10.82
C ASP A 149 18.36 -1.66 12.03
N ASN A 150 18.17 -2.21 13.24
CA ASN A 150 18.79 -1.68 14.46
C ASN A 150 20.30 -1.99 14.51
N SER A 151 20.97 -1.60 15.60
CA SER A 151 22.42 -1.87 15.78
C SER A 151 22.78 -3.35 15.83
N GLN A 152 21.82 -4.24 16.06
CA GLN A 152 21.97 -5.69 16.06
C GLN A 152 21.64 -6.31 14.69
N GLY A 153 21.29 -5.50 13.69
CA GLY A 153 20.89 -5.96 12.35
C GLY A 153 19.44 -6.41 12.26
N GLU A 154 18.62 -6.15 13.27
CA GLU A 154 17.23 -6.59 13.29
C GLU A 154 16.29 -5.54 12.66
N SER A 155 15.41 -5.96 11.76
CA SER A 155 14.44 -5.09 11.10
C SER A 155 13.31 -4.68 12.05
N ILE A 156 13.35 -3.43 12.48
CA ILE A 156 12.37 -2.81 13.38
C ILE A 156 11.34 -2.01 12.59
N VAL A 157 10.06 -2.24 12.90
CA VAL A 157 8.94 -1.48 12.34
C VAL A 157 9.15 0.03 12.54
N SER A 158 9.01 0.79 11.46
CA SER A 158 9.17 2.24 11.46
C SER A 158 7.88 2.98 11.10
N ALA A 159 7.25 2.62 9.98
CA ALA A 159 6.10 3.34 9.46
C ALA A 159 5.20 2.49 8.57
N VAL A 160 3.92 2.84 8.50
CA VAL A 160 2.98 2.34 7.49
C VAL A 160 2.92 3.33 6.32
N ALA A 161 3.05 2.84 5.09
CA ALA A 161 3.08 3.68 3.90
C ALA A 161 1.68 4.12 3.45
N ASP A 162 1.63 5.22 2.70
CA ASP A 162 0.44 5.62 1.97
C ASP A 162 0.34 4.84 0.67
N MET A 163 -0.86 4.34 0.36
CA MET A 163 -1.11 3.41 -0.73
C MET A 163 -1.92 4.05 -1.86
N THR A 164 -2.14 3.30 -2.94
CA THR A 164 -2.98 3.64 -4.10
C THR A 164 -2.46 4.80 -4.96
N ILE A 165 -1.14 5.00 -4.96
CA ILE A 165 -0.48 5.90 -5.91
C ILE A 165 -0.61 5.33 -7.32
N SER A 166 -1.07 6.14 -8.26
CA SER A 166 -1.26 5.73 -9.66
C SER A 166 0.09 5.48 -10.36
N ARG A 167 0.21 4.35 -11.06
CA ARG A 167 1.42 3.91 -11.76
C ARG A 167 1.12 3.51 -13.21
N PRO A 168 0.75 4.47 -14.09
CA PRO A 168 0.41 4.17 -15.49
C PRO A 168 1.56 3.54 -16.27
N TYR A 169 2.81 3.87 -15.95
CA TYR A 169 3.98 3.29 -16.60
C TYR A 169 4.15 1.79 -16.31
N LEU A 170 3.77 1.31 -15.12
CA LEU A 170 3.80 -0.11 -14.80
C LEU A 170 2.75 -0.89 -15.59
N VAL A 171 1.58 -0.30 -15.80
CA VAL A 171 0.53 -0.88 -16.65
C VAL A 171 1.04 -1.10 -18.07
N GLN A 172 1.75 -0.12 -18.62
CA GLN A 172 2.34 -0.23 -19.96
C GLN A 172 3.47 -1.25 -20.01
N GLY A 173 4.41 -1.20 -19.05
CA GLY A 173 5.58 -2.09 -19.01
C GLY A 173 5.24 -3.55 -18.76
N PHE A 174 4.32 -3.83 -17.84
CA PHE A 174 3.90 -5.18 -17.47
C PHE A 174 2.61 -5.64 -18.14
N LYS A 175 2.00 -4.81 -19.00
CA LYS A 175 0.75 -5.09 -19.72
C LYS A 175 -0.39 -5.60 -18.82
N GLY A 176 -0.56 -4.99 -17.65
CA GLY A 176 -1.54 -5.44 -16.65
C GLY A 176 -2.16 -4.29 -15.87
N GLN A 177 -3.49 -4.19 -15.88
CA GLN A 177 -4.20 -3.14 -15.12
C GLN A 177 -4.07 -3.30 -13.60
N LYS A 178 -3.73 -4.51 -13.12
CA LYS A 178 -3.46 -4.78 -11.70
C LYS A 178 -2.38 -3.88 -11.10
N TYR A 179 -1.44 -3.38 -11.91
CA TYR A 179 -0.36 -2.51 -11.44
C TYR A 179 -0.75 -1.03 -11.35
N PHE A 180 -1.93 -0.62 -11.82
CA PHE A 180 -2.28 0.81 -11.90
C PHE A 180 -2.35 1.48 -10.52
N LYS A 181 -2.89 0.80 -9.50
CA LYS A 181 -3.05 1.32 -8.13
C LYS A 181 -2.18 0.60 -7.10
N SER A 182 -1.11 -0.08 -7.54
CA SER A 182 -0.20 -0.83 -6.66
C SER A 182 0.90 0.04 -6.03
N GLY A 183 0.98 1.32 -6.40
CA GLY A 183 1.99 2.24 -5.93
C GLY A 183 1.79 2.63 -4.46
N TRP A 184 2.90 2.78 -3.76
CA TRP A 184 2.96 3.30 -2.40
C TRP A 184 4.10 4.32 -2.26
N GLN A 185 3.96 5.18 -1.26
CA GLN A 185 5.01 6.11 -0.86
C GLN A 185 4.99 6.36 0.64
N LYS A 186 6.14 6.76 1.20
CA LYS A 186 6.19 7.20 2.57
C LYS A 186 7.31 8.19 2.86
N VAL A 187 6.99 9.21 3.64
CA VAL A 187 7.98 10.05 4.30
C VAL A 187 8.39 9.39 5.62
N LEU A 188 9.68 9.08 5.73
CA LEU A 188 10.32 8.55 6.93
C LEU A 188 11.12 9.66 7.60
N SER A 189 10.86 9.87 8.89
CA SER A 189 11.74 10.69 9.71
C SER A 189 12.92 9.87 10.21
N THR A 190 14.13 10.37 10.02
CA THR A 190 15.38 9.67 10.38
C THR A 190 15.81 9.92 11.82
N HIS A 191 14.99 10.55 12.66
CA HIS A 191 15.34 10.84 14.05
C HIS A 191 15.62 9.54 14.86
N LYS A 192 14.83 8.48 14.65
CA LYS A 192 14.98 7.17 15.32
C LYS A 192 16.08 6.27 14.73
N PHE A 193 16.68 6.68 13.61
CA PHE A 193 17.70 5.88 12.93
C PHE A 193 18.99 5.83 13.77
N PRO A 194 19.60 4.63 13.96
CA PRO A 194 20.90 4.51 14.63
C PRO A 194 22.01 5.20 13.83
N GLN A 195 23.19 5.34 14.42
CA GLN A 195 24.37 5.85 13.70
C GLN A 195 24.96 4.75 12.79
N GLY A 196 25.60 5.15 11.70
CA GLY A 196 26.26 4.25 10.75
C GLY A 196 25.40 3.89 9.53
N ASN A 197 25.67 2.73 8.93
CA ASN A 197 24.96 2.22 7.76
C ASN A 197 23.69 1.48 8.18
N ILE A 198 22.56 1.83 7.60
CA ILE A 198 21.24 1.41 8.02
C ILE A 198 20.51 0.88 6.82
N ASN A 199 20.12 -0.40 6.86
CA ASN A 199 19.29 -0.95 5.82
C ASN A 199 17.84 -0.55 6.07
N VAL A 200 17.23 0.08 5.08
CA VAL A 200 15.80 0.37 5.03
C VAL A 200 15.16 -0.66 4.10
N LYS A 201 14.11 -1.32 4.59
CA LYS A 201 13.39 -2.39 3.89
C LYS A 201 11.89 -2.07 3.85
N ALA A 202 11.21 -2.62 2.84
CA ALA A 202 9.77 -2.55 2.70
C ALA A 202 9.17 -3.95 2.78
N TRP A 203 8.00 -4.04 3.42
CA TRP A 203 7.30 -5.28 3.66
C TRP A 203 5.83 -5.10 3.31
N ALA A 204 5.24 -6.09 2.65
CA ALA A 204 3.80 -6.22 2.56
C ALA A 204 3.28 -6.88 3.83
N LEU A 205 2.23 -6.31 4.41
CA LEU A 205 1.51 -6.87 5.54
C LEU A 205 0.19 -7.43 5.02
N ASP A 206 -0.06 -8.72 5.29
CA ASP A 206 -1.40 -9.31 5.19
C ASP A 206 -2.14 -9.02 6.49
N THR A 207 -3.22 -8.24 6.40
CA THR A 207 -3.93 -7.75 7.57
C THR A 207 -4.89 -8.77 8.16
N ASP A 208 -5.17 -9.86 7.46
CA ASP A 208 -6.02 -10.95 7.96
C ASP A 208 -5.21 -11.97 8.77
N THR A 209 -3.93 -12.16 8.43
CA THR A 209 -3.04 -13.10 9.12
C THR A 209 -2.00 -12.42 10.02
N ALA A 210 -1.86 -11.09 9.93
CA ALA A 210 -0.79 -10.30 10.56
C ALA A 210 0.62 -10.76 10.17
N LYS A 211 0.78 -11.31 8.96
CA LYS A 211 2.06 -11.80 8.44
C LYS A 211 2.72 -10.82 7.48
N PHE A 212 4.05 -10.83 7.51
CA PHE A 212 4.89 -9.94 6.71
C PHE A 212 5.61 -10.69 5.59
N TYR A 213 5.71 -10.02 4.44
CA TYR A 213 6.36 -10.52 3.23
C TYR A 213 7.34 -9.46 2.72
N LEU A 214 8.60 -9.83 2.52
CA LEU A 214 9.64 -8.89 2.09
C LEU A 214 9.38 -8.43 0.66
N ILE A 215 9.39 -7.12 0.43
CA ILE A 215 9.36 -6.55 -0.91
C ILE A 215 10.82 -6.38 -1.37
N PRO A 216 11.17 -6.87 -2.57
CA PRO A 216 12.51 -6.69 -3.13
C PRO A 216 12.94 -5.22 -3.17
N GLY A 217 14.20 -4.95 -2.88
CA GLY A 217 14.77 -3.60 -2.84
C GLY A 217 15.12 -3.18 -1.42
N ILE A 218 16.42 -3.16 -1.13
CA ILE A 218 16.97 -2.71 0.15
C ILE A 218 17.78 -1.46 -0.15
N HIS A 219 17.54 -0.40 0.60
CA HIS A 219 18.28 0.86 0.47
C HIS A 219 19.11 1.09 1.72
N ILE A 220 20.35 1.58 1.55
CA ILE A 220 21.24 1.85 2.66
C ILE A 220 21.26 3.35 2.91
N VAL A 221 21.03 3.74 4.15
CA VAL A 221 21.18 5.11 4.63
C VAL A 221 22.39 5.15 5.53
N ASN A 222 23.35 6.02 5.24
CA ASN A 222 24.43 6.33 6.17
C ASN A 222 24.03 7.54 7.01
N LYS A 223 24.07 7.39 8.34
CA LYS A 223 23.86 8.47 9.30
C LYS A 223 25.13 8.71 10.11
N ASN A 224 25.74 9.88 9.90
CA ASN A 224 26.94 10.32 10.61
C ASN A 224 26.62 11.64 11.33
N GLY A 225 26.22 11.55 12.60
CA GLY A 225 25.70 12.68 13.37
C GLY A 225 24.35 13.15 12.82
N GLN A 226 24.32 14.37 12.28
CA GLN A 226 23.15 14.95 11.60
C GLN A 226 23.19 14.76 10.08
N ASN A 227 24.32 14.35 9.51
CA ASN A 227 24.45 14.15 8.07
C ASN A 227 23.86 12.80 7.65
N LEU A 228 23.09 12.82 6.57
CA LEU A 228 22.42 11.65 6.00
C LEU A 228 22.75 11.55 4.52
N SER A 229 23.15 10.37 4.07
CA SER A 229 23.28 10.07 2.65
C SER A 229 22.64 8.73 2.32
N VAL A 230 21.99 8.65 1.15
CA VAL A 230 21.47 7.38 0.64
C VAL A 230 22.55 6.77 -0.23
N VAL A 231 23.04 5.60 0.16
CA VAL A 231 23.97 4.80 -0.64
C VAL A 231 23.12 3.94 -1.56
N SER A 232 22.93 4.39 -2.81
CA SER A 232 22.22 3.61 -3.81
C SER A 232 23.01 2.33 -4.12
N ILE A 233 22.40 1.17 -3.90
CA ILE A 233 22.94 -0.09 -4.40
C ILE A 233 22.62 -0.14 -5.90
N ASN A 234 23.55 0.33 -6.74
CA ASN A 234 23.44 0.16 -8.19
C ASN A 234 23.46 -1.34 -8.52
N ARG A 235 22.36 -1.80 -9.11
CA ARG A 235 22.06 -3.22 -9.39
C ARG A 235 22.98 -3.85 -10.45
N GLU A 236 23.97 -3.13 -10.97
CA GLU A 236 24.92 -3.62 -11.98
C GLU A 236 26.05 -4.48 -11.39
N GLU A 237 26.40 -4.30 -10.12
CA GLU A 237 27.54 -5.00 -9.51
C GLU A 237 27.25 -6.47 -9.17
N GLY A 238 25.97 -6.80 -8.93
CA GLY A 238 25.51 -8.17 -8.68
C GLY A 238 25.44 -9.05 -9.93
N ARG A 239 25.36 -8.44 -11.13
CA ARG A 239 25.32 -9.17 -12.41
C ARG A 239 26.73 -9.55 -12.87
N ARG A 240 27.71 -8.65 -12.75
CA ARG A 240 29.12 -8.96 -13.06
C ARG A 240 29.70 -10.10 -12.21
N LYS A 241 29.40 -10.14 -10.90
CA LYS A 241 29.89 -11.23 -10.03
C LYS A 241 29.26 -12.60 -10.33
N ARG A 242 28.07 -12.66 -10.96
CA ARG A 242 27.45 -13.93 -11.40
C ARG A 242 28.01 -14.42 -12.74
N GLU A 243 28.49 -13.53 -13.60
CA GLU A 243 29.11 -13.89 -14.87
C GLU A 243 30.60 -14.25 -14.70
N GLU A 244 31.35 -13.55 -13.84
CA GLU A 244 32.74 -13.92 -13.51
C GLU A 244 32.87 -15.23 -12.75
N GLY A 245 31.85 -15.64 -12.00
CA GLY A 245 31.81 -16.95 -11.33
C GLY A 245 31.47 -18.13 -12.25
N ARG A 246 30.90 -17.86 -13.44
CA ARG A 246 30.48 -18.89 -14.41
C ARG A 246 31.56 -19.17 -15.45
N GLY A 247 32.38 -18.18 -15.80
CA GLY A 247 33.52 -18.35 -16.73
C GLY A 247 34.77 -19.02 -16.14
N LYS A 248 34.76 -19.44 -14.88
CA LYS A 248 35.87 -20.19 -14.23
C LYS A 248 35.55 -21.68 -13.99
N ARG A 249 34.48 -22.19 -14.59
CA ARG A 249 34.09 -23.62 -14.55
C ARG A 249 33.85 -24.18 -15.95
N GLU A 250 34.70 -23.83 -16.89
CA GLU A 250 34.87 -24.55 -18.17
C GLU A 250 36.35 -24.86 -18.38
#